data_AF-A0A453PQ55-F1
#
_entry.id   AF-A0A453PQ55-F1
#
_cell.length_a   1.000
_cell.length_b   1.000
_cell.length_c   1.000
_cell.angle_alpha   90.00
_cell.angle_beta   90.00
_cell.angle_gamma   90.00
#
_symmetry.space_group_name_H-M   'P 1'
#
loop_
_entity.id
_entity.type
_entity.pdbx_description
1 polymer ?
#
loop_
_entity_poly.entity_id
_entity_poly.type
_entity_poly.pdbx_seq_one_letter_code
_entity_poly.pdbx_strand_id
1 'polypeptide(L)'
;MSILSQARSSKGTVFWMAPEVAKAKPHGPPADIWSLGCTVLEMLTGKVPYPDMEWTHALLKIGRGIPPKIPNTLSEDARDFIAKCVQANQKDRPSAAQLLEHPFVKRPLQH
;
A
#
# COMPACT_ATOMS: atom_id res chain seq x y z
N MET A 1 -11.06 26.16 4.35
CA MET A 1 -11.44 24.85 3.78
C MET A 1 -11.12 23.79 4.82
N SER A 2 -12.13 23.30 5.53
CA SER A 2 -11.96 22.45 6.71
C SER A 2 -11.51 21.04 6.31
N ILE A 3 -10.43 20.58 6.94
CA ILE A 3 -9.81 19.24 6.91
C ILE A 3 -10.84 18.10 7.01
N LEU A 4 -12.00 18.38 7.60
CA LEU A 4 -13.12 17.45 7.78
C LEU A 4 -13.91 17.18 6.48
N SER A 5 -13.93 18.11 5.52
CA SER A 5 -14.67 17.91 4.26
C SER A 5 -13.95 16.96 3.31
N GLN A 6 -12.61 17.00 3.29
CA GLN A 6 -11.81 16.06 2.51
C GLN A 6 -11.96 14.65 3.11
N ALA A 7 -11.82 14.52 4.43
CA ALA A 7 -11.98 13.28 5.20
C ALA A 7 -13.34 12.58 5.02
N ARG A 8 -14.43 13.33 4.76
CA ARG A 8 -15.76 12.75 4.49
C ARG A 8 -15.81 11.99 3.16
N SER A 9 -15.04 12.42 2.15
CA SER A 9 -14.85 11.69 0.88
C SER A 9 -13.81 10.56 1.02
N SER A 10 -12.84 10.69 1.95
CA SER A 10 -11.70 9.77 2.10
C SER A 10 -11.92 8.56 3.02
N LYS A 11 -13.09 8.41 3.66
CA LYS A 11 -13.34 7.26 4.57
C LYS A 11 -13.10 5.90 3.90
N GLY A 12 -13.34 5.81 2.59
CA GLY A 12 -13.14 4.60 1.81
C GLY A 12 -11.69 4.36 1.37
N THR A 13 -10.78 5.34 1.42
CA THR A 13 -9.43 5.25 0.81
C THR A 13 -8.31 5.16 1.85
N VAL A 14 -8.62 5.36 3.13
CA VAL A 14 -7.61 5.41 4.21
C VAL A 14 -6.71 4.18 4.29
N PHE A 15 -7.24 3.00 3.94
CA PHE A 15 -6.49 1.74 4.01
C PHE A 15 -5.36 1.62 2.98
N TRP A 16 -5.39 2.41 1.90
CA TRP A 16 -4.35 2.45 0.86
C TRP A 16 -3.42 3.66 1.02
N MET A 17 -3.65 4.55 1.98
CA MET A 17 -2.84 5.75 2.15
C MET A 17 -1.42 5.40 2.59
N ALA A 18 -0.43 6.10 2.03
CA ALA A 18 0.96 5.98 2.48
C ALA A 18 1.18 6.69 3.83
N PRO A 19 2.20 6.28 4.63
CA PRO A 19 2.52 6.88 5.93
C PRO A 19 2.70 8.40 5.92
N GLU A 20 3.32 8.95 4.88
CA GLU A 20 3.52 10.38 4.71
C GLU A 20 2.22 11.12 4.43
N VAL A 21 1.30 10.52 3.67
CA VAL A 21 -0.02 11.10 3.37
C VAL A 21 -0.88 11.08 4.62
N ALA A 22 -0.86 9.97 5.38
CA ALA A 22 -1.52 9.86 6.68
C ALA A 22 -1.03 10.90 7.72
N LYS A 23 0.22 11.36 7.59
CA LYS A 23 0.82 12.42 8.42
C LYS A 23 0.66 13.83 7.86
N ALA A 24 -0.05 13.99 6.75
CA ALA A 24 -0.14 15.26 6.01
C ALA A 24 1.24 15.87 5.69
N LYS A 25 2.23 15.02 5.37
CA LYS A 25 3.56 15.43 4.92
C LYS A 25 3.60 15.58 3.39
N PRO A 26 4.57 16.32 2.85
CA PRO A 26 4.82 16.33 1.41
C PRO A 26 4.99 14.92 0.88
N HIS A 27 4.29 14.62 -0.20
CA HIS A 27 4.27 13.32 -0.86
C HIS A 27 4.35 13.52 -2.38
N GLY A 28 4.72 12.44 -3.08
CA GLY A 28 4.86 12.41 -4.53
C GLY A 28 4.69 10.98 -5.03
N PRO A 29 5.27 10.62 -6.19
CA PRO A 29 5.11 9.29 -6.79
C PRO A 29 5.34 8.09 -5.85
N PRO A 30 6.26 8.12 -4.86
CA PRO A 30 6.39 7.01 -3.91
C PRO A 30 5.12 6.71 -3.09
N ALA A 31 4.22 7.67 -2.88
CA ALA A 31 2.95 7.42 -2.21
C ALA A 31 2.01 6.55 -3.05
N ASP A 32 2.05 6.70 -4.38
CA ASP A 32 1.32 5.84 -5.31
C ASP A 32 1.87 4.42 -5.29
N ILE A 33 3.19 4.25 -5.10
CA ILE A 33 3.82 2.92 -4.96
C ILE A 33 3.31 2.18 -3.72
N TRP A 34 3.14 2.87 -2.59
CA TRP A 34 2.51 2.26 -1.41
C TRP A 34 1.07 1.83 -1.71
N SER A 35 0.30 2.72 -2.33
CA SER A 35 -1.10 2.45 -2.70
C SER A 35 -1.20 1.25 -3.64
N LEU A 36 -0.29 1.14 -4.62
CA LEU A 36 -0.16 0.00 -5.52
C LEU A 36 0.10 -1.31 -4.77
N GLY A 37 1.03 -1.31 -3.81
CA GLY A 37 1.29 -2.49 -2.98
C GLY A 37 0.05 -2.94 -2.21
N CYS A 38 -0.71 -1.98 -1.66
CA CYS A 38 -1.98 -2.24 -1.00
C CYS A 38 -3.04 -2.81 -1.97
N THR A 39 -3.16 -2.26 -3.18
CA THR A 39 -4.07 -2.75 -4.21
C THR A 39 -3.72 -4.16 -4.68
N VAL A 40 -2.43 -4.47 -4.89
CA VAL A 40 -2.00 -5.83 -5.27
C VAL A 40 -2.31 -6.83 -4.16
N LEU A 41 -2.06 -6.46 -2.90
CA LEU A 41 -2.44 -7.28 -1.75
C LEU A 41 -3.95 -7.55 -1.71
N GLU A 42 -4.76 -6.53 -1.95
CA GLU A 42 -6.21 -6.66 -2.02
C GLU A 42 -6.65 -7.60 -3.14
N MET A 43 -6.14 -7.41 -4.37
CA MET A 43 -6.48 -8.26 -5.52
C MET A 43 -6.15 -9.73 -5.27
N LEU A 44 -5.02 -10.02 -4.61
CA LEU A 44 -4.58 -11.39 -4.34
C LEU A 44 -5.31 -12.05 -3.16
N THR A 45 -5.89 -11.26 -2.25
CA THR A 45 -6.52 -11.79 -1.03
C THR A 45 -8.05 -11.65 -1.03
N GLY A 46 -8.60 -10.82 -1.91
CA GLY A 46 -10.01 -10.43 -1.91
C GLY A 46 -10.41 -9.58 -0.69
N LYS A 47 -9.43 -9.04 0.05
CA LYS A 47 -9.66 -8.30 1.30
C LYS A 47 -8.96 -6.95 1.26
N VAL A 48 -9.63 -5.93 1.79
CA VAL A 48 -9.01 -4.61 1.97
C VAL A 48 -7.75 -4.71 2.85
N PRO A 49 -6.76 -3.81 2.69
CA PRO A 49 -5.63 -3.72 3.60
C PRO A 49 -6.12 -3.51 5.04
N TYR A 50 -5.49 -4.18 6.01
CA TYR A 50 -5.92 -4.18 7.42
C TYR A 50 -7.39 -4.66 7.58
N PRO A 51 -7.71 -5.89 7.14
CA PRO A 51 -9.05 -6.42 7.29
C PRO A 51 -9.43 -6.42 8.77
N ASP A 52 -10.73 -6.21 9.05
CA ASP A 52 -11.31 -6.21 10.39
C ASP A 52 -10.84 -5.05 11.30
N MET A 53 -10.21 -4.02 10.72
CA MET A 53 -9.75 -2.84 11.45
C MET A 53 -10.61 -1.62 11.17
N GLU A 54 -11.05 -0.93 12.23
CA GLU A 54 -11.65 0.39 12.09
C GLU A 54 -10.68 1.40 11.46
N TRP A 55 -11.21 2.27 10.61
CA TRP A 55 -10.41 3.16 9.76
C TRP A 55 -9.47 4.07 10.55
N THR A 56 -9.86 4.50 11.76
CA THR A 56 -9.02 5.31 12.66
C THR A 56 -7.81 4.55 13.19
N HIS A 57 -7.98 3.26 13.51
CA HIS A 57 -6.88 2.39 13.94
C HIS A 57 -5.93 2.08 12.78
N ALA A 58 -6.48 1.85 11.58
CA ALA A 58 -5.69 1.66 10.37
C ALA A 58 -4.85 2.91 10.07
N LEU A 59 -5.46 4.10 10.12
CA LEU A 59 -4.77 5.38 9.94
C LEU A 59 -3.61 5.56 10.95
N LEU A 60 -3.81 5.20 12.22
CA LEU A 60 -2.75 5.27 13.23
C LEU A 60 -1.59 4.29 12.93
N LYS A 61 -1.88 3.06 12.51
CA LYS A 61 -0.86 2.07 12.13
C LYS A 61 -0.06 2.51 10.90
N ILE A 62 -0.77 2.96 9.86
CA ILE A 62 -0.18 3.52 8.64
C ILE A 62 0.70 4.73 8.99
N GLY A 63 0.22 5.64 9.84
CA GLY A 63 1.01 6.74 10.36
C GLY A 63 2.26 6.26 11.10
N ARG A 64 2.23 5.13 11.80
CA ARG A 64 3.46 4.56 12.42
C ARG A 64 4.39 3.87 11.42
N GLY A 65 4.03 3.80 10.14
CA GLY A 65 4.79 3.09 9.10
C GLY A 65 4.66 1.58 9.21
N ILE A 66 3.66 1.08 9.94
CA ILE A 66 3.40 -0.35 10.06
C ILE A 66 2.61 -0.76 8.81
N PRO A 67 3.14 -1.64 7.94
CA PRO A 67 2.46 -2.06 6.72
C PRO A 67 1.33 -3.07 6.99
N PRO A 68 0.44 -3.33 6.00
CA PRO A 68 -0.54 -4.40 6.12
C PRO A 68 0.15 -5.77 6.18
N LYS A 69 -0.49 -6.74 6.83
CA LYS A 69 0.03 -8.10 6.90
C LYS A 69 -0.04 -8.76 5.52
N ILE A 70 1.09 -9.27 5.05
CA ILE A 70 1.20 -10.05 3.81
C ILE A 70 1.06 -11.54 4.18
N PRO A 71 0.05 -12.28 3.68
CA PRO A 71 -0.10 -13.69 3.97
C PRO A 71 1.03 -14.54 3.37
N ASN A 72 1.53 -15.51 4.13
CA ASN A 72 2.54 -16.47 3.65
C ASN A 72 1.99 -17.44 2.59
N THR A 73 0.67 -17.46 2.37
CA THR A 73 0.01 -18.25 1.33
C THR A 73 0.21 -17.68 -0.08
N LEU A 74 0.63 -16.42 -0.21
CA LEU A 74 0.97 -15.83 -1.50
C LEU A 74 2.32 -16.33 -2.00
N SER A 75 2.55 -16.31 -3.31
CA SER A 75 3.84 -16.69 -3.91
C SER A 75 4.98 -15.79 -3.41
N GLU A 76 6.21 -16.29 -3.43
CA GLU A 76 7.37 -15.53 -2.94
C GLU A 76 7.55 -14.21 -3.69
N ASP A 77 7.45 -14.25 -5.02
CA ASP A 77 7.51 -13.07 -5.88
C ASP A 77 6.44 -12.02 -5.52
N ALA A 78 5.22 -12.46 -5.23
CA ALA A 78 4.13 -11.55 -4.84
C ALA A 78 4.40 -10.92 -3.47
N ARG A 79 4.83 -11.72 -2.50
CA ARG A 79 5.17 -11.21 -1.15
C ARG A 79 6.31 -10.21 -1.22
N ASP A 80 7.36 -10.51 -1.98
CA ASP A 80 8.52 -9.63 -2.17
C ASP A 80 8.12 -8.33 -2.89
N PHE A 81 7.30 -8.42 -3.95
CA PHE A 81 6.78 -7.23 -4.65
C PHE A 81 5.99 -6.32 -3.70
N ILE A 82 5.02 -6.88 -2.97
CA ILE A 82 4.20 -6.11 -2.04
C ILE A 82 5.08 -5.51 -0.94
N ALA A 83 6.00 -6.28 -0.36
CA ALA A 83 6.90 -5.82 0.69
C ALA A 83 7.77 -4.63 0.25
N LYS A 84 8.30 -4.64 -0.98
CA LYS A 84 9.06 -3.51 -1.55
C LYS A 84 8.18 -2.27 -1.75
N CYS A 85 6.92 -2.44 -2.11
CA CYS A 85 5.97 -1.34 -2.27
C CYS A 85 5.61 -0.68 -0.93
N VAL A 86 5.38 -1.47 0.13
CA VAL A 86 4.88 -0.99 1.43
C VAL A 86 5.99 -0.64 2.44
N GLN A 87 7.11 -0.08 1.96
CA GLN A 87 8.18 0.40 2.84
C GLN A 87 7.77 1.69 3.57
N ALA A 88 8.06 1.75 4.87
CA ALA A 88 7.68 2.89 5.72
C ALA A 88 8.32 4.21 5.26
N ASN A 89 9.60 4.15 4.87
CA ASN A 89 10.31 5.27 4.31
C ASN A 89 10.11 5.30 2.78
N GLN A 90 9.56 6.42 2.31
CA GLN A 90 9.27 6.70 0.91
C GLN A 90 10.50 6.60 -0.03
N LYS A 91 11.73 6.75 0.48
CA LYS A 91 12.97 6.59 -0.31
C LYS A 91 13.35 5.14 -0.58
N ASP A 92 12.83 4.21 0.21
CA ASP A 92 13.16 2.79 0.11
C ASP A 92 12.18 2.07 -0.84
N ARG A 93 11.16 2.78 -1.33
CA ARG A 93 10.21 2.26 -2.32
C ARG A 93 10.80 2.37 -3.72
N PRO A 94 10.75 1.30 -4.53
CA PRO A 94 11.18 1.35 -5.93
C PRO A 94 10.25 2.26 -6.75
N SER A 95 10.76 2.78 -7.86
CA SER A 95 9.92 3.48 -8.84
C SER A 95 9.01 2.50 -9.59
N ALA A 96 7.95 3.01 -10.22
CA ALA A 96 7.09 2.19 -11.07
C ALA A 96 7.87 1.49 -12.19
N ALA A 97 8.85 2.17 -12.79
CA ALA A 97 9.73 1.59 -13.81
C ALA A 97 10.56 0.42 -13.25
N GLN A 98 11.06 0.52 -12.03
CA GLN A 98 11.77 -0.59 -11.37
C GLN A 98 10.84 -1.75 -11.04
N LEU A 99 9.58 -1.47 -10.66
CA LEU A 99 8.60 -2.52 -10.37
C LEU A 99 8.14 -3.28 -11.61
N LEU A 100 8.12 -2.65 -12.79
CA LEU A 100 7.85 -3.34 -14.06
C LEU A 100 8.90 -4.42 -14.38
N GLU A 101 10.10 -4.28 -13.82
CA GLU A 101 11.19 -5.23 -13.97
C GLU A 101 11.15 -6.37 -12.93
N HIS A 102 10.21 -6.32 -11.98
CA HIS A 102 10.12 -7.31 -10.90
C HIS A 102 9.64 -8.68 -11.42
N PRO A 103 10.16 -9.82 -10.90
CA PRO A 103 9.72 -11.15 -11.29
C PRO A 103 8.20 -11.38 -11.21
N PHE A 104 7.55 -10.79 -10.20
CA PHE A 104 6.08 -10.80 -10.06
C PHE A 104 5.34 -10.28 -11.30
N VAL A 105 5.88 -9.25 -11.96
CA VAL A 105 5.28 -8.63 -13.16
C VAL A 105 5.79 -9.28 -14.44
N LYS A 106 7.09 -9.64 -14.48
CA LYS A 106 7.72 -10.18 -15.69
C LYS A 106 7.44 -11.65 -15.96
N ARG A 107 7.00 -12.42 -14.97
CA ARG A 107 6.76 -13.86 -15.16
C ARG A 107 5.64 -14.04 -16.20
N PRO A 108 5.91 -14.73 -17.33
CA PRO A 108 4.88 -14.98 -18.33
C PRO A 108 3.75 -15.81 -17.71
N LEU A 109 2.51 -15.51 -18.10
CA LEU A 109 1.37 -16.34 -17.75
C LEU A 109 1.63 -17.74 -18.34
N GLN A 110 1.75 -18.73 -17.46
CA GLN A 110 1.81 -20.12 -17.88
C GLN A 110 0.39 -20.51 -18.29
N HIS A 111 0.18 -20.62 -19.61
CA HIS A 111 -1.02 -21.22 -20.19
C HIS A 111 -0.94 -22.75 -20.16
#